data_AF-A0A9X3IS88-F1
#
_entry.id   AF-A0A9X3IS88-F1
#
_cell.length_a   1.000
_cell.length_b   1.000
_cell.length_c   1.000
_cell.angle_alpha   90.00
_cell.angle_beta   90.00
_cell.angle_gamma   90.00
#
_symmetry.space_group_name_H-M   'P 1'
#
loop_
_entity.id
_entity.type
_entity.pdbx_description
1 polymer ?
#
loop_
_entity_poly.entity_id
_entity_poly.type
_entity_poly.pdbx_seq_one_letter_code
_entity_poly.pdbx_strand_id
1 'polypeptide(L)'
;MSYFSQHIQYPITCPACLRNTALNLSYLLGQTTINCRHCQQPINIERRIQSAMQRTCNELETYVSTTSKHAQIADDEADSAAARQN
;
A
#
# COMPACT_ATOMS: atom_id res chain seq x y z
N MET A 1 -1.68 -9.52 -7.23
CA MET A 1 -2.22 -8.42 -6.40
C MET A 1 -1.45 -8.42 -5.10
N SER A 2 -0.91 -7.27 -4.69
CA SER A 2 -0.11 -7.13 -3.47
C SER A 2 -0.87 -7.55 -2.22
N TYR A 3 -0.21 -8.19 -1.25
CA TYR A 3 -0.80 -8.41 0.08
C TYR A 3 -1.23 -7.09 0.72
N PHE A 4 -0.40 -6.05 0.59
CA PHE A 4 -0.65 -4.74 1.19
C PHE A 4 -1.84 -4.02 0.58
N SER A 5 -2.11 -4.21 -0.72
CA SER A 5 -3.21 -3.51 -1.37
C SER A 5 -4.58 -3.93 -0.80
N GLN A 6 -4.70 -5.11 -0.18
CA GLN A 6 -5.93 -5.57 0.46
C GLN A 6 -6.19 -4.91 1.82
N HIS A 7 -5.14 -4.46 2.50
CA HIS A 7 -5.21 -3.98 3.89
C HIS A 7 -5.04 -2.47 4.04
N ILE A 8 -4.47 -1.80 3.03
CA ILE A 8 -4.28 -0.34 3.07
C ILE A 8 -5.53 0.38 2.60
N GLN A 9 -6.06 1.23 3.48
CA GLN A 9 -7.11 2.18 3.12
C GLN A 9 -6.50 3.46 2.55
N TYR A 10 -6.99 3.88 1.39
CA TYR A 10 -6.62 5.14 0.76
C TYR A 10 -7.81 6.11 0.80
N PRO A 11 -7.65 7.31 1.39
CA PRO A 11 -8.71 8.30 1.42
C PRO A 11 -8.83 9.02 0.07
N ILE A 12 -10.04 9.08 -0.47
CA ILE A 12 -10.38 9.91 -1.64
C ILE A 12 -11.38 10.98 -1.22
N THR A 13 -11.06 12.25 -1.47
CA THR A 13 -11.95 13.37 -1.17
C THR A 13 -13.04 13.48 -2.24
N CYS A 14 -14.30 13.52 -1.80
CA CYS A 14 -15.43 13.75 -2.70
C CYS A 14 -15.48 15.22 -3.12
N PRO A 15 -15.53 15.56 -4.42
CA PRO A 15 -15.62 16.95 -4.86
C PRO A 15 -16.96 17.61 -4.53
N ALA A 16 -18.03 16.84 -4.37
CA ALA A 16 -19.37 17.37 -4.12
C ALA A 16 -19.61 17.75 -2.65
N CYS A 17 -19.14 16.93 -1.70
CA CYS A 17 -19.38 17.16 -0.26
C CYS A 17 -18.10 17.40 0.55
N LEU A 18 -16.93 17.37 -0.09
CA LEU A 18 -15.60 17.57 0.50
C LEU A 18 -15.23 16.59 1.62
N ARG A 19 -16.01 15.52 1.79
CA ARG A 19 -15.71 14.46 2.77
C ARG A 19 -14.87 13.36 2.17
N ASN A 20 -14.04 12.75 3.00
CA ASN A 20 -13.19 11.64 2.60
C ASN A 20 -13.98 10.33 2.60
N THR A 21 -13.78 9.56 1.53
CA THR A 21 -14.21 8.17 1.39
C THR A 21 -12.96 7.31 1.37
N ALA A 22 -12.74 6.53 2.43
CA ALA A 22 -11.62 5.61 2.53
C ALA A 22 -12.02 4.23 1.99
N LEU A 23 -11.23 3.71 1.05
CA LEU A 23 -11.44 2.41 0.41
C LEU A 23 -10.10 1.68 0.28
N ASN A 24 -10.15 0.35 0.21
CA ASN A 24 -8.94 -0.45 0.04
C ASN A 24 -8.27 -0.17 -1.30
N LEU A 25 -6.94 -0.10 -1.33
CA LEU A 25 -6.19 0.12 -2.57
C LEU A 25 -6.50 -0.93 -3.64
N SER A 26 -6.66 -2.20 -3.27
CA SER A 26 -7.04 -3.28 -4.19
C SER A 26 -8.37 -3.02 -4.89
N TYR A 27 -9.35 -2.51 -4.14
CA TYR A 27 -10.63 -2.11 -4.68
C TYR A 27 -10.48 -0.91 -5.63
N LEU A 28 -9.72 0.11 -5.21
CA LEU A 28 -9.54 1.34 -6.00
C LEU A 28 -8.76 1.13 -7.31
N LEU A 29 -7.78 0.23 -7.32
CA LEU A 29 -6.97 -0.06 -8.52
C LEU A 29 -7.79 -0.71 -9.65
N GLY A 30 -8.91 -1.37 -9.32
CA GLY A 30 -9.82 -1.97 -10.29
C GLY A 30 -10.97 -1.07 -10.74
N GLN A 31 -11.08 0.15 -10.20
CA GLN A 31 -12.25 1.01 -10.41
C GLN A 31 -11.83 2.35 -11.06
N THR A 32 -12.59 2.77 -12.07
CA THR A 32 -12.46 4.12 -12.67
C THR A 32 -13.37 5.14 -11.99
N THR A 33 -14.40 4.66 -11.31
CA THR A 33 -15.40 5.49 -10.63
C THR A 33 -15.82 4.78 -9.34
N ILE A 34 -16.00 5.55 -8.27
CA ILE A 34 -16.53 5.07 -6.99
C ILE A 34 -17.64 6.00 -6.50
N ASN A 35 -18.47 5.53 -5.58
CA ASN A 35 -19.47 6.40 -4.95
C ASN A 35 -18.96 6.92 -3.60
N CYS A 36 -19.21 8.21 -3.35
CA CYS A 36 -18.96 8.79 -2.04
C CYS A 36 -19.85 8.12 -0.98
N ARG A 37 -19.27 7.66 0.12
CA ARG A 37 -20.06 7.04 1.21
C ARG A 37 -21.00 8.02 1.93
N HIS A 38 -20.79 9.32 1.79
CA HIS A 38 -21.56 10.35 2.50
C HIS A 38 -22.72 10.90 1.68
N CYS A 39 -22.47 11.26 0.41
CA CYS A 39 -23.49 11.89 -0.44
C CYS A 39 -23.88 11.05 -1.67
N GLN A 40 -23.32 9.84 -1.81
CA GLN A 40 -23.58 8.91 -2.93
C GLN A 40 -23.27 9.46 -4.33
N GLN A 41 -22.63 10.63 -4.42
CA GLN A 41 -22.18 11.19 -5.69
C GLN A 41 -21.00 10.38 -6.25
N PRO A 42 -20.97 10.16 -7.58
CA PRO A 42 -19.87 9.48 -8.22
C PRO A 42 -18.59 10.34 -8.16
N ILE A 43 -17.47 9.68 -7.90
CA ILE A 43 -16.12 10.25 -7.88
C ILE A 43 -15.33 9.51 -8.94
N ASN A 44 -14.86 10.23 -9.95
CA ASN A 44 -13.97 9.67 -10.96
C ASN A 44 -12.56 9.59 -10.41
N ILE A 45 -11.97 8.41 -10.50
CA ILE A 45 -10.59 8.17 -10.10
C ILE A 45 -9.72 8.46 -11.32
N GLU A 46 -8.99 9.57 -11.27
CA GLU A 46 -8.08 9.92 -12.35
C GLU A 46 -6.97 8.87 -12.53
N ARG A 47 -6.58 8.63 -13.78
CA ARG A 47 -5.45 7.72 -14.11
C ARG A 47 -4.16 8.08 -13.35
N ARG A 48 -3.94 9.38 -13.07
CA ARG A 48 -2.80 9.85 -12.27
C ARG A 48 -2.85 9.31 -10.83
N ILE A 49 -4.02 9.33 -10.22
CA ILE A 49 -4.26 8.82 -8.87
C ILE A 49 -4.06 7.30 -8.84
N GLN A 50 -4.61 6.56 -9.81
CA GLN A 50 -4.37 5.11 -9.93
C GLN A 50 -2.88 4.77 -10.08
N SER A 51 -2.15 5.54 -10.89
CA SER A 51 -0.72 5.35 -11.08
C SER A 51 0.08 5.62 -9.80
N ALA A 52 -0.31 6.66 -9.04
CA ALA A 52 0.29 6.93 -7.74
C ALA A 52 0.04 5.79 -6.75
N MET A 53 -1.21 5.33 -6.65
CA MET A 53 -1.61 4.19 -5.81
C MET A 53 -0.81 2.92 -6.13
N GLN A 54 -0.64 2.61 -7.41
CA GLN A 54 0.12 1.44 -7.85
C GLN A 54 1.60 1.55 -7.46
N ARG A 55 2.20 2.73 -7.63
CA ARG A 55 3.59 2.97 -7.20
C ARG A 55 3.75 2.79 -5.70
N THR A 56 2.87 3.38 -4.89
CA THR A 56 2.91 3.22 -3.44
C THR A 56 2.80 1.75 -3.02
N CYS A 57 1.94 0.95 -3.67
CA CYS A 57 1.88 -0.49 -3.39
C CYS A 57 3.23 -1.18 -3.67
N ASN A 58 3.84 -0.91 -4.82
CA ASN A 58 5.11 -1.51 -5.22
C ASN A 58 6.27 -1.07 -4.29
N GLU A 59 6.29 0.19 -3.88
CA GLU A 59 7.28 0.74 -2.95
C GLU A 59 7.19 0.09 -1.57
N LEU A 60 5.97 -0.08 -1.06
CA LEU A 60 5.73 -0.75 0.23
C LEU A 60 6.13 -2.22 0.19
N GLU A 61 5.80 -2.94 -0.90
CA GLU A 61 6.27 -4.31 -1.09
C GLU A 61 7.79 -4.40 -1.13
N THR A 62 8.43 -3.47 -1.84
CA THR A 62 9.88 -3.41 -1.94
C THR A 62 10.49 -3.17 -0.56
N TYR A 63 9.99 -2.19 0.19
CA TYR A 63 10.49 -1.85 1.53
C TYR A 63 10.40 -3.03 2.50
N VAL A 64 9.27 -3.73 2.52
CA VAL A 64 9.08 -4.90 3.40
C VAL A 64 9.96 -6.07 2.97
N SER A 65 10.11 -6.27 1.66
CA SER A 65 10.96 -7.34 1.13
C SER A 65 12.45 -7.08 1.39
N THR A 66 12.91 -5.84 1.35
CA THR A 66 14.32 -5.49 1.61
C THR A 66 14.65 -5.50 3.09
N THR A 67 13.75 -5.02 3.95
CA THR A 67 13.93 -5.08 5.42
C THR A 67 13.92 -6.52 5.93
N SER A 68 13.07 -7.38 5.38
CA SER A 68 13.07 -8.82 5.72
C SER A 68 14.39 -9.49 5.36
N LYS A 69 14.99 -9.13 4.23
CA LYS A 69 16.32 -9.63 3.82
C LYS A 69 17.45 -9.10 4.71
N HIS A 70 17.40 -7.83 5.12
CA HIS A 70 18.40 -7.27 6.03
C HIS A 70 18.34 -7.89 7.43
N ALA A 71 17.14 -8.20 7.93
CA ALA A 71 16.99 -8.91 9.21
C ALA A 71 17.64 -10.30 9.15
N GLN A 72 17.41 -11.06 8.08
CA GLN A 72 18.01 -12.39 7.89
C GLN A 72 19.54 -12.35 7.84
N ILE A 73 20.12 -11.36 7.15
CA ILE A 73 21.58 -11.21 7.05
C ILE A 73 22.21 -10.90 8.41
N ALA A 74 21.54 -10.08 9.24
CA ALA A 74 22.04 -9.72 10.56
C ALA A 74 22.02 -10.91 11.54
N ASP A 75 21.01 -11.78 11.45
CA ASP A 75 20.92 -13.00 12.26
C ASP A 75 21.99 -14.02 11.84
N ASP A 76 22.24 -14.20 10.54
CA ASP A 76 23.28 -15.11 10.02
C ASP A 76 24.71 -14.65 10.37
N GLU A 77 24.97 -13.33 10.38
CA GLU A 77 26.26 -12.78 10.83
C GLU A 77 26.48 -12.92 12.34
N ALA A 78 25.42 -12.78 13.15
CA ALA A 78 25.49 -12.95 14.60
C ALA A 78 25.79 -14.41 14.98
N ASP A 79 25.16 -15.38 14.32
CA ASP A 79 25.38 -16.82 14.58
C ASP A 79 26.77 -17.26 14.09
N SER A 80 27.23 -16.74 12.93
CA SER A 80 28.58 -16.98 12.41
C SER A 80 29.68 -16.36 13.27
N ALA A 81 29.43 -15.22 13.92
CA ALA A 81 30.36 -14.59 14.85
C ALA A 81 30.47 -15.36 16.18
N ALA A 82 29.34 -15.88 16.69
CA ALA A 82 29.31 -16.71 17.90
C ALA A 82 30.03 -18.05 17.70
N ALA A 83 29.92 -18.66 16.52
CA ALA A 83 30.61 -19.92 16.19
C ALA A 83 32.14 -19.81 16.09
N ARG A 84 32.71 -18.60 15.95
CA ARG A 84 34.16 -18.36 15.84
C ARG A 84 34.86 -18.11 17.18
N GLN A 85 34.12 -18.05 18.28
CA GLN A 85 34.64 -17.78 19.63
C GLN A 85 34.66 -19.01 20.56
N ASN A 86 34.24 -20.19 20.07
CA ASN A 86 34.41 -21.50 20.71
C ASN A 86 35.44 -22.33 19.95
#